data_AF-A0A7M4E810-F1
#
_entry.id   AF-A0A7M4E810-F1
#
_cell.length_a   1.000
_cell.length_b   1.000
_cell.length_c   1.000
_cell.angle_alpha   90.00
_cell.angle_beta   90.00
_cell.angle_gamma   90.00
#
_symmetry.space_group_name_H-M   'P 1'
#
loop_
_entity.id
_entity.type
_entity.pdbx_description
1 polymer ?
#
loop_
_entity_poly.entity_id
_entity_poly.type
_entity_poly.pdbx_seq_one_letter_code
_entity_poly.pdbx_strand_id
1 'polypeptide(L)'
;MDPVPVYHGNISRETGEKLLLAKGMDGSYLLRDSETIPGVYCLCVLYKGFVYTYRVSKTDTGSWSAEVRSSPIFFYDLVFC
;
A
#
# COMPACT_ATOMS: atom_id res chain seq x y z
N MET A 1 -20.44 -2.14 -5.04
CA MET A 1 -19.14 -2.48 -4.45
C MET A 1 -19.20 -2.00 -3.02
N ASP A 2 -19.16 -2.92 -2.06
CA ASP A 2 -19.22 -2.57 -0.64
C ASP A 2 -18.09 -1.61 -0.28
N PRO A 3 -18.35 -0.59 0.56
CA PRO A 3 -17.34 0.36 0.96
C PRO A 3 -16.26 -0.39 1.74
N VAL A 4 -15.06 -0.45 1.17
CA VAL A 4 -13.90 -1.00 1.87
C VAL A 4 -13.53 0.00 2.97
N PRO A 5 -13.63 -0.36 4.26
CA PRO A 5 -13.47 0.61 5.36
C PRO A 5 -12.04 1.17 5.45
N VAL A 6 -11.07 0.52 4.81
CA VAL A 6 -9.67 0.95 4.73
C VAL A 6 -9.37 1.81 3.50
N TYR A 7 -10.38 2.11 2.67
CA TYR A 7 -10.21 2.94 1.48
C TYR A 7 -10.38 4.41 1.82
N HIS A 8 -9.32 5.19 1.61
CA HIS A 8 -9.27 6.62 1.90
C HIS A 8 -9.42 7.50 0.64
N GLY A 9 -9.59 6.91 -0.54
CA GLY A 9 -9.67 7.64 -1.81
C GLY A 9 -8.32 8.23 -2.26
N ASN A 10 -8.37 9.40 -2.89
CA ASN A 10 -7.20 10.09 -3.43
C ASN A 10 -6.46 10.89 -2.34
N ILE A 11 -5.86 10.18 -1.39
CA ILE A 11 -4.91 10.75 -0.43
C ILE A 11 -3.48 10.68 -0.98
N SER A 12 -2.68 11.70 -0.69
CA SER A 12 -1.26 11.69 -1.05
C SER A 12 -0.50 10.61 -0.29
N ARG A 13 0.62 10.16 -0.86
CA ARG A 13 1.51 9.19 -0.20
C ARG A 13 1.92 9.63 1.20
N GLU A 14 2.35 10.88 1.35
CA GLU A 14 2.76 11.44 2.64
C GLU A 14 1.62 11.46 3.66
N THR A 15 0.40 11.73 3.22
CA THR A 15 -0.78 11.70 4.11
C THR A 15 -1.04 10.27 4.60
N GLY A 16 -0.93 9.29 3.71
CA GLY A 16 -1.06 7.88 4.07
C GLY A 16 0.04 7.43 5.04
N GLU A 17 1.28 7.80 4.79
CA GLU A 17 2.41 7.50 5.69
C GLU A 17 2.21 8.13 7.07
N LYS A 18 1.79 9.39 7.14
CA LYS A 18 1.48 10.07 8.42
C LYS A 18 0.35 9.37 9.17
N LEU A 19 -0.71 8.92 8.50
CA LEU A 19 -1.81 8.20 9.14
C LEU A 19 -1.35 6.87 9.74
N LEU A 20 -0.53 6.13 8.98
CA LEU A 20 0.03 4.87 9.43
C LEU A 20 1.00 5.07 10.60
N LEU A 21 1.92 6.02 10.48
CA LEU A 21 2.89 6.36 11.53
C LEU A 21 2.22 6.91 12.79
N ALA A 22 1.16 7.72 12.64
CA ALA A 22 0.37 8.22 13.77
C ALA A 22 -0.35 7.09 14.51
N LYS A 23 -0.77 6.04 13.79
CA LYS A 23 -1.34 4.83 14.40
C LYS A 23 -0.26 4.01 15.12
N GLY A 24 0.97 3.98 14.60
CA GLY A 24 2.14 3.40 15.26
C GLY A 24 2.04 1.89 15.52
N MET A 25 1.10 1.20 14.89
CA MET A 25 0.88 -0.24 15.04
C MET A 25 1.36 -0.97 13.80
N ASP A 26 2.30 -1.89 13.98
CA ASP A 26 2.73 -2.80 12.92
C ASP A 26 1.54 -3.62 12.39
N GLY A 27 1.49 -3.78 11.06
CA GLY A 27 0.36 -4.38 10.36
C GLY A 27 -0.80 -3.42 10.09
N SER A 28 -0.69 -2.14 10.47
CA SER A 28 -1.65 -1.12 10.02
C SER A 28 -1.56 -0.95 8.51
N TYR A 29 -2.72 -0.88 7.84
CA TYR A 29 -2.78 -0.73 6.40
C TYR A 29 -3.87 0.24 5.98
N LEU A 30 -3.71 0.80 4.79
CA LEU A 30 -4.69 1.64 4.12
C LEU A 30 -4.64 1.44 2.61
N LEU A 31 -5.76 1.68 1.95
CA LEU A 31 -5.88 1.69 0.51
C LEU A 31 -6.12 3.12 0.03
N ARG A 32 -5.39 3.53 -0.99
CA ARG A 32 -5.52 4.84 -1.63
C ARG A 32 -5.47 4.73 -3.14
N ASP A 33 -5.91 5.77 -3.83
CA ASP A 33 -5.70 5.87 -5.28
C ASP A 33 -4.23 6.17 -5.60
N SER A 34 -3.78 5.66 -6.75
CA SER A 34 -2.50 6.03 -7.33
C SER A 34 -2.58 7.45 -7.90
N GLU A 35 -1.71 8.33 -7.41
CA GLU A 35 -1.61 9.72 -7.89
C GLU A 35 -1.14 9.80 -9.36
N THR A 36 -0.45 8.77 -9.85
CA THR A 36 0.17 8.77 -11.17
C THR A 36 -0.61 7.98 -12.23
N ILE A 37 -1.39 6.97 -11.82
CA ILE A 37 -2.03 6.04 -12.75
C ILE A 37 -3.51 5.89 -12.36
N PRO A 38 -4.45 6.42 -13.14
CA PRO A 38 -5.87 6.25 -12.86
C PRO A 38 -6.28 4.79 -12.96
N GLY A 39 -7.14 4.33 -12.05
CA GLY A 39 -7.60 2.92 -11.99
C GLY A 39 -6.64 1.95 -11.31
N VAL A 40 -5.49 2.44 -10.81
CA VAL A 40 -4.57 1.67 -9.96
C VAL A 40 -4.70 2.15 -8.53
N TYR A 41 -4.76 1.19 -7.61
CA TYR A 41 -4.77 1.43 -6.17
C TYR A 41 -3.36 1.25 -5.59
N CYS A 42 -3.12 1.86 -4.44
CA CYS A 42 -1.91 1.70 -3.66
C CYS A 42 -2.32 1.21 -2.27
N LEU A 43 -1.87 0.00 -1.92
CA LEU A 43 -1.97 -0.56 -0.59
C LEU A 43 -0.71 -0.16 0.19
N CYS A 44 -0.87 0.63 1.24
CA CYS A 44 0.23 1.03 2.12
C CYS A 44 0.13 0.26 3.44
N VAL A 45 1.21 -0.37 3.88
CA VAL A 45 1.29 -1.19 5.10
C VAL A 45 2.46 -0.71 5.95
N LEU A 46 2.23 -0.41 7.23
CA LEU A 46 3.29 -0.11 8.18
C LEU A 46 3.82 -1.39 8.80
N TYR A 47 5.13 -1.58 8.75
CA TYR A 47 5.81 -2.65 9.46
C TYR A 47 7.21 -2.22 9.86
N LYS A 48 7.57 -2.40 11.13
CA LYS A 48 8.86 -2.01 11.72
C LYS A 48 9.26 -0.56 11.47
N GLY A 49 8.27 0.36 11.46
CA GLY A 49 8.49 1.78 11.20
C GLY A 49 8.70 2.14 9.71
N PHE A 50 8.63 1.18 8.81
CA PHE A 50 8.67 1.40 7.36
C PHE A 50 7.28 1.26 6.75
N VAL A 51 6.93 2.17 5.83
CA VAL A 51 5.68 2.10 5.08
C VAL A 51 5.94 1.44 3.73
N TYR A 52 5.44 0.22 3.59
CA TYR A 52 5.52 -0.56 2.37
C TYR A 52 4.34 -0.23 1.48
N THR A 53 4.61 0.13 0.22
CA THR A 53 3.57 0.46 -0.75
C THR A 53 3.52 -0.58 -1.86
N TYR A 54 2.38 -1.24 -2.00
CA TYR A 54 2.08 -2.23 -3.04
C TYR A 54 1.09 -1.62 -4.02
N ARG A 55 1.35 -1.73 -5.32
CA ARG A 55 0.41 -1.24 -6.34
C ARG A 55 -0.57 -2.34 -6.66
N VAL A 56 -1.86 -2.08 -6.50
CA VAL A 56 -2.91 -3.04 -6.81
C VAL A 56 -3.63 -2.56 -8.07
N SER A 57 -3.52 -3.34 -9.15
CA SER A 57 -4.21 -3.08 -10.40
C SER A 57 -5.21 -4.20 -10.68
N LYS A 58 -6.29 -3.84 -11.36
CA LYS A 58 -7.23 -4.82 -11.89
C LYS A 58 -6.73 -5.30 -13.24
N THR A 59 -6.69 -6.61 -13.45
CA THR A 59 -6.37 -7.20 -14.75
C THR A 59 -7.59 -7.17 -15.66
N ASP A 60 -7.35 -7.27 -16.97
CA ASP A 60 -8.41 -7.29 -17.98
C ASP A 60 -9.40 -8.46 -17.81
N THR A 61 -8.92 -9.55 -17.19
CA THR A 61 -9.70 -10.73 -16.82
C THR A 61 -10.62 -10.54 -15.62
N GLY A 62 -10.57 -9.39 -14.96
CA GLY A 62 -11.37 -9.07 -13.78
C GLY A 62 -10.74 -9.45 -12.43
N SER A 63 -9.58 -10.09 -12.45
CA SER A 63 -8.79 -10.42 -11.25
C SER A 63 -8.03 -9.20 -10.72
N TRP A 64 -7.56 -9.29 -9.47
CA TRP A 64 -6.73 -8.26 -8.85
C TRP A 64 -5.30 -8.75 -8.71
N SER A 65 -4.34 -7.90 -9.07
CA SER A 65 -2.91 -8.19 -8.97
C SER A 65 -2.20 -7.10 -8.17
N ALA A 66 -1.34 -7.51 -7.25
CA ALA A 66 -0.49 -6.59 -6.49
C ALA A 66 0.96 -6.65 -7.01
N GLU A 67 1.46 -5.55 -7.53
CA GLU A 67 2.87 -5.38 -7.90
C GLU A 67 3.68 -5.09 -6.62
N VAL A 68 4.61 -5.99 -6.32
CA VAL A 68 5.60 -5.82 -5.26
C VAL A 68 6.80 -5.13 -5.90
N ARG A 69 6.91 -3.81 -5.73
CA ARG A 69 8.14 -3.12 -6.09
C ARG A 69 9.22 -3.60 -5.12
N SER A 70 10.13 -4.43 -5.61
CA SER A 70 11.34 -4.84 -4.91
C SER A 70 12.25 -3.62 -4.74
N SER A 71 11.90 -2.71 -3.82
CA SER A 71 12.88 -1.78 -3.29
C SER A 71 13.98 -2.61 -2.62
N PRO A 72 15.28 -2.30 -2.81
CA PRO A 72 16.37 -3.09 -2.24
C PRO A 72 16.30 -3.26 -0.72
N ILE A 73 15.51 -2.43 -0.02
CA ILE A 73 15.18 -2.57 1.41
C ILE A 73 14.48 -3.92 1.70
N PHE A 74 13.62 -4.41 0.80
CA PHE A 74 12.97 -5.72 0.94
C PHE A 74 13.96 -6.88 0.85
N PHE A 75 15.08 -6.73 0.15
CA PHE A 75 16.06 -7.80 0.02
C PHE A 75 16.82 -8.03 1.32
N TYR A 76 17.06 -6.99 2.12
CA TYR A 76 17.80 -7.13 3.37
C TYR A 76 16.91 -7.58 4.55
N ASP A 77 15.60 -7.29 4.54
CA ASP A 77 14.68 -7.70 5.62
C ASP A 77 14.04 -9.09 5.43
N LEU A 78 13.95 -9.62 4.20
CA LEU A 78 13.38 -10.96 3.93
C LEU A 78 14.42 -12.06 3.71
N VAL A 79 15.70 -11.73 3.51
CA VAL A 79 16.78 -12.72 3.32
C VAL A 79 17.51 -13.05 4.64
N PHE A 80 17.16 -12.40 5.75
CA PHE A 80 17.73 -12.65 7.09
C PHE A 80 16.70 -13.12 8.14
N CYS A 81 15.74 -13.95 7.73
CA CYS A 81 15.03 -14.82 8.68
C CYS A 81 15.39 -16.29 8.41
#